data_AF-A0A383A4H3-F1
#
_entry.id   AF-A0A383A4H3-F1
#
_cell.length_a   1.000
_cell.length_b   1.000
_cell.length_c   1.000
_cell.angle_alpha   90.00
_cell.angle_beta   90.00
_cell.angle_gamma   90.00
#
_symmetry.space_group_name_H-M   'P 1'
#
loop_
_entity.id
_entity.type
_entity.pdbx_description
1 polymer ?
#
loop_
_entity_poly.entity_id
_entity_poly.type
_entity_poly.pdbx_seq_one_letter_code
_entity_poly.pdbx_strand_id
1 'polypeptide(L)' 'VVTKKRKKWGRRSTEKSMYGTDKAPDPFPLSRTKLEKFHSCPRCFWIDRVAGMAPPGIPGFLLNTQVDILLKKEFDE' A
#
# COMPACT_ATOMS: atom_id res chain seq x y z
N VAL A 1 -0.93 -18.76 5.61
CA VAL A 1 -1.86 -18.88 4.47
C VAL A 1 -1.16 -18.38 3.21
N VAL A 2 -0.71 -19.27 2.34
CA VAL A 2 -0.26 -18.88 0.99
C VAL A 2 -1.53 -18.60 0.19
N THR A 3 -1.67 -17.39 -0.36
CA THR A 3 -2.83 -17.03 -1.16
C THR A 3 -2.85 -17.89 -2.42
N LYS A 4 -3.70 -18.95 -2.42
CA LYS A 4 -3.85 -19.87 -3.56
C LYS A 4 -4.36 -19.20 -4.84
N LYS A 5 -4.89 -17.98 -4.75
CA LYS A 5 -5.37 -17.16 -5.87
C LYS A 5 -4.68 -15.79 -5.86
N ARG A 6 -4.14 -15.37 -7.01
CA ARG A 6 -3.59 -14.01 -7.19
C ARG A 6 -4.75 -13.01 -7.15
N LYS A 7 -4.72 -12.07 -6.21
CA LYS A 7 -5.65 -10.92 -6.21
C LYS A 7 -5.20 -9.95 -7.30
N LYS A 8 -6.10 -9.54 -8.18
CA LYS A 8 -5.82 -8.53 -9.21
C LYS A 8 -5.42 -7.22 -8.53
N TRP A 9 -4.32 -6.62 -8.98
CA TRP A 9 -3.86 -5.34 -8.43
C TRP A 9 -4.91 -4.26 -8.71
N GLY A 10 -5.38 -3.59 -7.67
CA GLY A 10 -6.35 -2.52 -7.78
C GLY A 10 -5.67 -1.20 -8.15
N ARG A 11 -6.23 -0.49 -9.14
CA ARG A 11 -5.86 0.91 -9.39
C ARG A 11 -6.44 1.78 -8.27
N ARG A 12 -5.78 2.88 -7.93
CA ARG A 12 -6.28 3.90 -6.99
C ARG A 12 -7.69 4.32 -7.40
N SER A 13 -8.62 4.30 -6.45
CA SER A 13 -10.00 4.76 -6.65
C SER A 13 -10.09 6.29 -6.72
N THR A 14 -9.17 7.00 -6.06
CA THR A 14 -9.17 8.46 -6.00
C THR A 14 -8.37 9.05 -7.16
N GLU A 15 -9.07 9.49 -8.22
CA GLU A 15 -8.47 10.09 -9.42
C GLU A 15 -7.65 11.35 -9.11
N LYS A 16 -8.10 12.20 -8.16
CA LYS A 16 -7.35 13.38 -7.68
C LYS A 16 -5.95 13.06 -7.14
N SER A 17 -5.72 11.81 -6.72
CA SER A 17 -4.43 11.37 -6.16
C SER A 17 -3.43 10.90 -7.22
N MET A 18 -3.86 10.88 -8.49
CA MET A 18 -3.07 10.49 -9.65
C MET A 18 -2.65 11.71 -10.46
N TYR A 19 -1.40 11.71 -10.90
CA TYR A 19 -0.84 12.78 -11.72
C TYR A 19 -1.31 12.64 -13.17
N GLY A 20 -1.64 13.77 -13.81
CA GLY A 20 -2.02 13.82 -15.23
C GLY A 20 -3.47 13.41 -15.54
N THR A 21 -4.36 13.45 -14.55
CA THR A 21 -5.81 13.29 -14.77
C THR A 21 -6.51 14.65 -14.75
N ASP A 22 -7.63 14.81 -15.45
CA ASP A 22 -8.39 16.08 -15.53
C ASP A 22 -8.87 16.58 -14.15
N LYS A 23 -9.01 15.66 -13.19
CA LYS A 23 -9.46 15.95 -11.83
C LYS A 23 -8.30 16.22 -10.86
N ALA A 24 -7.05 16.07 -11.31
CA ALA A 24 -5.88 16.34 -10.49
C ALA A 24 -5.75 17.86 -10.28
N PRO A 25 -5.58 18.33 -9.04
CA PRO A 25 -5.32 19.74 -8.78
C PRO A 25 -3.97 20.17 -9.37
N ASP A 26 -3.92 21.40 -9.86
CA ASP A 26 -2.72 22.08 -10.34
C ASP A 26 -2.49 23.33 -9.47
N PRO A 27 -1.42 23.40 -8.65
CA PRO A 27 -0.29 22.48 -8.57
C PRO A 27 -0.61 21.13 -7.91
N PHE A 28 0.02 20.05 -8.40
CA PHE A 28 -0.20 18.70 -7.88
C PHE A 28 0.43 18.50 -6.49
N PRO A 29 -0.36 18.13 -5.46
CA PRO A 29 0.13 18.01 -4.09
C PRO A 29 0.97 16.74 -3.90
N LEU A 30 2.25 16.95 -3.57
CA LEU A 30 3.20 15.90 -3.21
C LEU A 30 3.54 15.97 -1.72
N SER A 31 3.42 14.84 -1.02
CA SER A 31 3.92 14.73 0.35
C SER A 31 5.40 14.37 0.37
N ARG A 32 6.10 14.71 1.46
CA ARG A 32 7.52 14.38 1.68
C ARG A 32 7.82 12.91 1.40
N THR A 33 7.01 11.99 1.91
CA THR A 33 7.17 10.55 1.68
C THR A 33 7.09 10.16 0.20
N LYS A 34 6.31 10.88 -0.61
CA LYS A 34 6.27 10.63 -2.06
C LYS A 34 7.57 11.10 -2.73
N LEU A 35 8.17 12.19 -2.26
CA LEU A 35 9.46 12.68 -2.76
C LEU A 35 10.59 11.71 -2.38
N GLU A 36 10.61 11.21 -1.14
CA GLU A 36 11.53 10.16 -0.71
C GLU A 36 11.39 8.89 -1.54
N LYS A 37 10.16 8.50 -1.91
CA LYS A 37 9.91 7.40 -2.85
C LYS A 37 10.44 7.65 -4.26
N PHE A 38 10.41 8.89 -4.72
CA PHE A 38 11.00 9.26 -6.02
C PHE A 38 12.52 9.12 -5.98
N HIS A 39 13.16 9.59 -4.91
CA HIS A 39 14.60 9.45 -4.72
C HIS A 39 15.04 7.99 -4.58
N SER A 40 14.27 7.15 -3.87
CA SER A 40 14.61 5.73 -3.72
C SER A 40 14.32 4.89 -4.96
N CYS A 41 13.24 5.20 -5.69
CA CYS A 41 12.86 4.50 -6.92
C CYS A 41 11.94 5.37 -7.80
N PRO A 42 12.49 6.07 -8.82
CA PRO A 42 11.71 6.91 -9.73
C PRO A 42 10.61 6.13 -10.47
N ARG A 43 10.92 4.88 -10.87
CA ARG A 43 9.96 3.99 -11.53
C ARG A 43 8.78 3.64 -10.61
N CYS A 44 9.05 3.39 -9.34
CA CYS A 44 8.02 3.05 -8.35
C CYS A 44 7.11 4.25 -8.09
N PHE A 45 7.68 5.46 -8.03
CA PHE A 45 6.92 6.69 -7.94
C PHE A 45 5.98 6.87 -9.14
N TRP A 46 6.48 6.64 -10.37
CA TRP A 46 5.68 6.73 -11.58
C TRP A 46 4.53 5.71 -11.58
N ILE A 47 4.81 4.46 -11.20
CA ILE A 47 3.79 3.41 -11.09
C ILE A 47 2.69 3.80 -10.07
N ASP A 48 3.07 4.39 -8.93
CA ASP A 48 2.13 4.79 -7.89
C ASP A 48 1.31 6.04 -8.25
N ARG A 49 1.93 7.06 -8.83
CA ARG A 49 1.29 8.36 -9.14
C ARG A 49 0.63 8.42 -10.51
N VAL A 50 1.24 7.85 -11.54
CA VAL A 50 0.78 7.95 -12.94
C VAL A 50 -0.03 6.71 -13.31
N ALA A 51 0.55 5.52 -13.13
CA ALA A 51 -0.17 4.29 -13.42
C ALA A 51 -1.29 4.02 -12.37
N GLY A 52 -1.18 4.61 -11.17
CA GLY A 52 -2.16 4.50 -10.11
C GLY A 52 -2.11 3.16 -9.36
N MET A 53 -1.00 2.43 -9.44
CA MET A 53 -0.79 1.16 -8.73
C MET A 53 0.01 1.42 -7.46
N ALA A 54 -0.66 1.44 -6.32
CA ALA A 54 0.00 1.61 -5.02
C ALA A 54 0.84 0.37 -4.67
N PRO A 55 1.96 0.52 -3.95
CA PRO A 55 2.75 -0.62 -3.46
C PRO A 55 1.90 -1.50 -2.54
N PRO A 56 2.21 -2.82 -2.47
CA PRO A 56 1.48 -3.71 -1.59
C PRO A 56 1.78 -3.34 -0.13
N GLY A 57 0.80 -3.52 0.74
CA GLY A 57 1.00 -3.38 2.19
C GLY A 57 1.88 -4.49 2.75
N ILE A 58 2.38 -4.28 3.97
CA ILE A 58 3.07 -5.32 4.74
C ILE A 58 2.08 -6.47 4.97
N PRO A 59 2.47 -7.74 4.72
CA PRO A 59 1.61 -8.88 5.00
C PRO A 59 1.34 -9.00 6.50
N GLY A 60 0.20 -9.58 6.88
CA GLY A 60 -0.09 -9.88 8.28
C GLY A 60 0.87 -10.92 8.86
N PHE A 61 1.33 -10.72 10.10
CA PHE A 61 2.18 -11.65 10.84
C PHE A 61 1.36 -12.75 11.52
N LEU A 62 0.73 -13.61 10.70
CA LEU A 62 -0.23 -14.61 11.17
C LEU A 62 0.32 -15.55 12.25
N LEU A 63 1.60 -15.91 12.16
CA LEU A 63 2.26 -16.74 13.17
C LEU A 63 2.28 -16.03 14.53
N ASN A 64 2.71 -14.77 14.55
CA ASN A 64 2.81 -13.99 15.78
C ASN A 64 1.42 -13.75 16.38
N THR A 65 0.42 -13.45 15.55
CA THR A 65 -0.96 -13.30 16.02
C THR A 65 -1.51 -14.62 16.59
N GLN A 66 -1.16 -15.76 15.99
CA GLN A 66 -1.62 -17.05 16.48
C GLN A 66 -1.00 -17.40 17.83
N VAL A 67 0.31 -17.14 17.99
CA VAL A 67 1.01 -17.34 19.27
C VAL A 67 0.41 -16.45 20.35
N ASP A 68 0.18 -15.16 20.07
CA ASP A 68 -0.47 -14.23 21.00
C ASP A 68 -1.89 -14.68 21.40
N ILE A 69 -2.67 -15.20 20.44
CA ILE A 69 -4.00 -15.76 20.72
C ILE A 69 -3.90 -17.00 21.62
N LEU A 70 -2.96 -17.90 21.36
CA LEU A 70 -2.76 -19.10 22.19
C LEU A 70 -2.34 -18.72 23.61
N LEU A 71 -1.39 -17.79 23.73
CA LEU A 71 -0.90 -17.29 25.02
C LEU A 71 -2.04 -16.67 25.84
N LYS A 72 -2.88 -15.83 25.25
CA LYS A 72 -4.03 -15.24 25.96
C LYS A 72 -5.01 -16.30 26.46
N LYS A 73 -5.28 -17.33 25.65
CA LYS A 73 -6.17 -18.42 26.05
C LYS A 73 -5.63 -19.27 27.20
N GLU A 74 -4.32 -19.47 27.25
CA GLU A 74 -3.67 -20.30 28.27
C GLU A 74 -3.46 -19.57 29.60
N PHE A 75 -3.48 -18.23 29.61
CA PHE A 75 -3.11 -17.42 30.78
C PHE A 75 -4.20 -16.44 31.26
N ASP A 76 -5.32 -16.31 30.54
CA ASP A 76 -6.52 -15.54 30.99
C ASP A 76 -7.60 -16.45 31.64
N GLU A 77 -7.28 -17.72 31.94
CA GLU A 77 -7.95 -18.53 32.99
C GLU A 77 -7.40 -18.17 34.38
#